data_AF-A0AAD8IZM3-F1
#
_entry.id   AF-A0AAD8IZM3-F1
#
_cell.length_a   1.000
_cell.length_b   1.000
_cell.length_c   1.000
_cell.angle_alpha   90.00
_cell.angle_beta   90.00
_cell.angle_gamma   90.00
#
_symmetry.space_group_name_H-M   'P 1'
#
loop_
_entity.id
_entity.type
_entity.pdbx_description
1 polymer ?
#
loop_
_entity_poly.entity_id
_entity_poly.type
_entity_poly.pdbx_seq_one_letter_code
_entity_poly.pdbx_strand_id
1 'polypeptide(L)'
;MREVHEGICGNHSGGTSLAHKILRQGYYWPTIQKDAHRFTRACDRCQRFANFNSTPVVPLKPLTSPWPFAVWGIDLIGELPQGKGGVKYVVVVDYFTKWAEAEPLAKITAAKIKEFVFRAIVYRKELRKLCDDLGIQKGFTAVYHPQSNGQTEAVNKIIKHTLKTKLEESKGCWHEELPMVLWSYNTTPRTTTGESPFTLTYGCEAMVPVEIGAGSFRRDNYDPENNEVNHRLYLDLVEEVRATTQLKLAAYQQRTRKYFDGKVRARPLKVGDLVLRRMMPNMKVQGHGVFGANWEGPYLIKAVLWEGTYHLTDLDGKLIPRAWNGEHLKKYYQ
;
A
#
# COMPACT_ATOMS: atom_id res chain seq x y z
N MET A 1 -3.83 -4.74 44.63
CA MET A 1 -3.39 -4.76 43.21
C MET A 1 -3.59 -3.42 42.52
N ARG A 2 -4.81 -2.85 42.52
CA ARG A 2 -5.10 -1.51 41.97
C ARG A 2 -4.12 -0.43 42.48
N GLU A 3 -3.96 -0.31 43.79
CA GLU A 3 -3.03 0.67 44.39
C GLU A 3 -1.59 0.53 43.88
N VAL A 4 -1.08 -0.69 43.76
CA VAL A 4 0.31 -0.96 43.31
C VAL A 4 0.50 -0.67 41.81
N HIS A 5 -0.58 -0.70 41.02
CA HIS A 5 -0.57 -0.48 39.57
C HIS A 5 -0.89 0.97 39.17
N GLU A 6 -1.92 1.55 39.78
CA GLU A 6 -2.53 2.85 39.42
C GLU A 6 -2.40 3.94 40.50
N GLY A 7 -2.03 3.56 41.73
CA GLY A 7 -1.89 4.48 42.85
C GLY A 7 -0.67 5.40 42.72
N ILE A 8 -0.36 6.14 43.78
CA ILE A 8 0.69 7.19 43.77
C ILE A 8 2.06 6.61 43.37
N CYS A 9 2.37 5.41 43.85
CA CYS A 9 3.59 4.68 43.51
C CYS A 9 3.38 3.64 42.40
N GLY A 10 2.25 3.73 41.68
CA GLY A 10 1.90 2.90 40.53
C GLY A 10 2.71 3.26 39.30
N ASN A 11 3.03 2.27 38.47
CA ASN A 11 3.86 2.47 37.27
C ASN A 11 3.28 1.82 36.02
N HIS A 12 2.00 1.39 36.06
CA HIS A 12 1.35 0.71 34.94
C HIS A 12 2.14 -0.49 34.35
N SER A 13 2.95 -1.15 35.18
CA SER A 13 3.78 -2.28 34.75
C SER A 13 2.96 -3.51 34.35
N GLY A 14 3.56 -4.37 33.51
CA GLY A 14 2.93 -5.62 33.06
C GLY A 14 2.70 -6.62 34.19
N GLY A 15 1.81 -7.60 33.94
CA GLY A 15 1.33 -8.56 34.95
C GLY A 15 2.43 -9.25 35.76
N THR A 16 3.50 -9.72 35.13
CA THR A 16 4.65 -10.33 35.83
C THR A 16 5.32 -9.38 36.81
N SER A 17 5.64 -8.15 36.37
CA SER A 17 6.27 -7.14 37.22
C SER A 17 5.37 -6.69 38.35
N LEU A 18 4.06 -6.56 38.08
CA LEU A 18 3.08 -6.23 39.11
C LEU A 18 2.98 -7.34 40.17
N ALA A 19 2.90 -8.60 39.75
CA ALA A 19 2.88 -9.74 40.68
C ALA A 19 4.16 -9.77 41.54
N HIS A 20 5.34 -9.62 40.92
CA HIS A 20 6.61 -9.56 41.65
C HIS A 20 6.67 -8.39 42.63
N LYS A 21 6.18 -7.21 42.26
CA LYS A 21 6.14 -6.05 43.16
C LYS A 21 5.23 -6.32 44.35
N ILE A 22 4.05 -6.90 44.14
CA ILE A 22 3.11 -7.25 45.22
C ILE A 22 3.72 -8.29 46.16
N LEU A 23 4.37 -9.33 45.62
CA LEU A 23 5.08 -10.34 46.40
C LEU A 23 6.16 -9.71 47.29
N ARG A 24 6.95 -8.78 46.75
CA ARG A 24 7.99 -8.06 47.51
C ARG A 24 7.45 -7.16 48.62
N GLN A 25 6.19 -6.75 48.54
CA GLN A 25 5.51 -6.00 49.61
C GLN A 25 4.91 -6.93 50.69
N GLY A 26 5.15 -8.24 50.63
CA GLY A 26 4.71 -9.22 51.62
C GLY A 26 3.32 -9.82 51.37
N TYR A 27 2.66 -9.48 50.25
CA TYR A 27 1.35 -10.03 49.91
C TYR A 27 1.46 -11.24 48.99
N TYR A 28 0.76 -12.31 49.30
CA TYR A 28 0.74 -13.53 48.50
C TYR A 28 -0.66 -14.13 48.43
N TRP A 29 -0.98 -14.70 47.27
CA TRP A 29 -2.06 -15.66 47.10
C TRP A 29 -1.77 -16.56 45.88
N PRO A 30 -2.33 -17.79 45.82
CA PRO A 30 -1.95 -18.79 44.81
C PRO A 30 -2.10 -18.32 43.36
N THR A 31 -3.08 -17.48 43.06
CA THR A 31 -3.39 -17.01 41.70
C THR A 31 -2.80 -15.64 41.36
N ILE A 32 -1.93 -15.07 42.21
CA ILE A 32 -1.41 -13.70 42.08
C ILE A 32 -0.87 -13.36 40.69
N GLN A 33 -0.15 -14.29 40.05
CA GLN A 33 0.35 -14.07 38.70
C GLN A 33 -0.77 -13.98 37.67
N LYS A 34 -1.75 -14.90 37.72
CA LYS A 34 -2.91 -14.91 36.82
C LYS A 34 -3.76 -13.66 37.01
N ASP A 35 -3.99 -13.26 38.26
CA ASP A 35 -4.78 -12.09 38.60
C ASP A 35 -4.09 -10.80 38.18
N ALA A 36 -2.76 -10.71 38.33
CA ALA A 36 -1.98 -9.57 37.85
C ALA A 36 -2.03 -9.44 36.33
N HIS A 37 -1.94 -10.55 35.60
CA HIS A 37 -2.10 -10.54 34.14
C HIS A 37 -3.51 -10.13 33.71
N ARG A 38 -4.54 -10.67 34.37
CA ARG A 38 -5.94 -10.29 34.10
C ARG A 38 -6.17 -8.81 34.36
N PHE A 39 -5.72 -8.32 35.51
CA PHE A 39 -5.86 -6.92 35.94
C PHE A 39 -5.15 -5.94 35.00
N THR A 40 -3.88 -6.18 34.69
CA THR A 40 -3.10 -5.30 33.79
C THR A 40 -3.62 -5.33 32.35
N ARG A 41 -4.15 -6.48 31.89
CA ARG A 41 -4.78 -6.62 30.57
C ARG A 41 -6.08 -5.83 30.46
N ALA A 42 -6.86 -5.75 31.53
CA ALA A 42 -8.12 -5.00 31.60
C ALA A 42 -7.93 -3.49 31.87
N CYS A 43 -6.75 -3.05 32.33
CA CYS A 43 -6.50 -1.63 32.59
C CYS A 43 -6.65 -0.77 31.31
N ASP A 44 -7.67 0.10 31.28
CA ASP A 44 -8.01 0.94 30.12
C ASP A 44 -6.83 1.83 29.69
N ARG A 45 -6.15 2.46 30.64
CA ARG A 45 -4.97 3.31 30.38
C ARG A 45 -3.87 2.50 29.68
N CYS A 46 -3.48 1.34 30.22
CA CYS A 46 -2.49 0.47 29.59
C CYS A 46 -2.91 0.05 28.18
N GLN A 47 -4.20 -0.24 27.97
CA GLN A 47 -4.70 -0.67 26.67
C GLN A 47 -4.63 0.45 25.61
N ARG A 48 -4.97 1.70 25.98
CA ARG A 48 -4.95 2.89 25.11
C ARG A 48 -3.54 3.37 24.75
N PHE A 49 -2.59 3.22 25.66
CA PHE A 49 -1.20 3.63 25.45
C PHE A 49 -0.28 2.51 24.93
N ALA A 50 -0.80 1.29 24.82
CA ALA A 50 -0.03 0.14 24.33
C ALA A 50 0.64 0.41 22.97
N ASN A 51 1.86 -0.09 22.81
CA ASN A 51 2.60 -0.04 21.55
C ASN A 51 1.89 -0.81 20.43
N PHE A 52 2.15 -0.41 19.19
CA PHE A 52 1.65 -1.11 18.02
C PHE A 52 2.33 -2.47 17.86
N ASN A 53 1.55 -3.50 17.59
CA ASN A 53 2.10 -4.79 17.21
C ASN A 53 2.26 -4.84 15.69
N SER A 54 3.49 -4.86 15.20
CA SER A 54 3.81 -4.90 13.77
C SER A 54 3.63 -6.29 13.12
N THR A 55 3.13 -7.28 13.87
CA THR A 55 2.93 -8.64 13.36
C THR A 55 1.67 -8.73 12.50
N PRO A 56 1.76 -9.18 11.23
CA PRO A 56 0.60 -9.33 10.35
C PRO A 56 -0.44 -10.28 10.95
N VAL A 57 -1.72 -9.96 10.75
CA VAL A 57 -2.85 -10.76 11.26
C VAL A 57 -3.56 -11.56 10.17
N VAL A 58 -3.32 -11.25 8.90
CA VAL A 58 -3.91 -11.92 7.74
C VAL A 58 -2.79 -12.34 6.78
N PRO A 59 -2.89 -13.52 6.14
CA PRO A 59 -2.01 -13.91 5.04
C PRO A 59 -2.01 -12.90 3.88
N LEU A 60 -0.90 -12.85 3.15
CA LEU A 60 -0.79 -11.99 1.97
C LEU A 60 -1.66 -12.54 0.84
N LYS A 61 -2.57 -11.73 0.32
CA LYS A 61 -3.30 -12.01 -0.92
C LYS A 61 -2.62 -11.25 -2.08
N PRO A 62 -1.85 -11.94 -2.93
CA PRO A 62 -1.26 -11.29 -4.09
C PRO A 62 -2.37 -10.90 -5.06
N LEU A 63 -2.28 -9.69 -5.61
CA LEU A 63 -3.16 -9.25 -6.67
C LEU A 63 -2.51 -9.57 -8.02
N THR A 64 -3.22 -10.30 -8.85
CA THR A 64 -2.80 -10.67 -10.21
C THR A 64 -3.77 -10.06 -11.22
N SER A 65 -3.21 -9.56 -12.32
CA SER A 65 -3.99 -9.13 -13.48
C SER A 65 -4.00 -10.27 -14.50
N PRO A 66 -5.13 -10.62 -15.10
CA PRO A 66 -5.22 -11.74 -16.03
C PRO A 66 -4.61 -11.44 -17.41
N TRP A 67 -4.66 -10.18 -17.88
CA TRP A 67 -4.06 -9.72 -19.13
C TRP A 67 -3.66 -8.23 -19.04
N PRO A 68 -2.86 -7.71 -19.99
CA PRO A 68 -2.53 -6.28 -20.06
C PRO A 68 -3.75 -5.38 -19.96
N PHE A 69 -3.63 -4.33 -19.15
CA PHE A 69 -4.63 -3.27 -19.00
C PHE A 69 -5.97 -3.67 -18.36
N ALA A 70 -6.08 -4.89 -17.82
CA ALA A 70 -7.29 -5.35 -17.14
C ALA A 70 -7.46 -4.75 -15.73
N VAL A 71 -6.34 -4.55 -15.02
CA VAL A 71 -6.35 -4.05 -13.64
C VAL A 71 -5.29 -2.97 -13.48
N TRP A 72 -5.74 -1.79 -13.07
CA TRP A 72 -4.87 -0.65 -12.82
C TRP A 72 -4.90 -0.25 -11.35
N GLY A 73 -3.72 0.03 -10.81
CA GLY A 73 -3.58 0.65 -9.51
C GLY A 73 -3.33 2.15 -9.65
N ILE A 74 -4.11 2.96 -8.94
CA ILE A 74 -3.99 4.41 -8.93
C ILE A 74 -3.43 4.83 -7.58
N ASP A 75 -2.47 5.74 -7.56
CA ASP A 75 -1.96 6.33 -6.33
C ASP A 75 -1.76 7.84 -6.48
N LEU A 76 -1.93 8.56 -5.37
CA LEU A 76 -1.84 10.01 -5.30
C LEU A 76 -0.70 10.38 -4.36
N ILE A 77 0.24 11.17 -4.87
CA ILE A 77 1.44 11.52 -4.10
C ILE A 77 1.33 12.94 -3.57
N GLY A 78 1.51 13.07 -2.26
CA GLY A 78 1.58 14.33 -1.53
C GLY A 78 2.85 15.14 -1.81
N GLU A 79 2.93 16.31 -1.18
CA GLU A 79 3.86 17.41 -1.47
C GLU A 79 5.32 16.96 -1.69
N LEU A 80 5.79 17.09 -2.94
CA LEU A 80 7.21 17.04 -3.29
C LEU A 80 7.88 18.40 -2.94
N PRO A 81 9.22 18.47 -2.81
CA PRO A 81 9.92 19.71 -2.47
C PRO A 81 9.43 20.87 -3.35
N GLN A 82 9.16 22.02 -2.73
CA GLN A 82 8.57 23.18 -3.40
C GLN A 82 9.46 23.65 -4.57
N GLY A 83 9.03 23.32 -5.79
CA GLY A 83 9.25 24.17 -6.96
C GLY A 83 8.18 25.26 -7.06
N LYS A 84 8.28 26.15 -8.05
CA LYS A 84 7.22 27.12 -8.37
C LYS A 84 5.90 26.37 -8.61
N GLY A 85 4.96 26.41 -7.66
CA GLY A 85 3.57 25.98 -7.86
C GLY A 85 3.00 24.88 -6.97
N GLY A 86 3.75 24.28 -6.03
CA GLY A 86 3.17 23.33 -5.04
C GLY A 86 2.47 22.11 -5.66
N VAL A 87 2.94 21.68 -6.84
CA VAL A 87 2.35 20.61 -7.64
C VAL A 87 2.47 19.25 -6.95
N LYS A 88 1.43 18.44 -7.10
CA LYS A 88 1.36 17.02 -6.71
C LYS A 88 1.43 16.18 -7.96
N TYR A 89 1.43 14.85 -7.87
CA TYR A 89 1.20 14.02 -9.04
C TYR A 89 0.33 12.82 -8.75
N VAL A 90 -0.35 12.38 -9.80
CA VAL A 90 -1.10 11.12 -9.84
C VAL A 90 -0.32 10.14 -10.70
N VAL A 91 -0.37 8.87 -10.34
CA VAL A 91 0.23 7.77 -11.10
C VAL A 91 -0.79 6.65 -11.27
N VAL A 92 -0.84 6.09 -12.47
CA VAL A 92 -1.54 4.85 -12.77
C VAL A 92 -0.54 3.80 -13.21
N VAL A 93 -0.71 2.57 -12.73
CA VAL A 93 0.16 1.45 -13.04
C VAL A 93 -0.68 0.26 -13.46
N ASP A 94 -0.43 -0.26 -14.66
CA ASP A 94 -1.02 -1.52 -15.09
C ASP A 94 -0.39 -2.69 -14.32
N TYR A 95 -1.21 -3.54 -13.70
CA TYR A 95 -0.71 -4.62 -12.88
C TYR A 95 -0.19 -5.83 -13.66
N PHE A 96 -0.45 -5.91 -14.96
CA PHE A 96 0.12 -6.98 -15.78
C PHE A 96 1.52 -6.58 -16.27
N THR A 97 1.60 -5.54 -17.11
CA THR A 97 2.82 -5.09 -17.79
C THR A 97 3.71 -4.26 -16.89
N LYS A 98 3.18 -3.74 -15.78
CA LYS A 98 3.82 -2.73 -14.93
C LYS A 98 3.99 -1.39 -15.64
N TRP A 99 3.28 -1.16 -16.76
CA TRP A 99 3.29 0.12 -17.45
C TRP A 99 2.85 1.23 -16.53
N ALA A 100 3.67 2.28 -16.42
CA ALA A 100 3.40 3.41 -15.55
C ALA A 100 3.16 4.69 -16.36
N GLU A 101 2.10 5.41 -16.01
CA GLU A 101 1.85 6.77 -16.45
C GLU A 101 1.65 7.67 -15.24
N ALA A 102 2.19 8.88 -15.28
CA ALA A 102 2.01 9.87 -14.23
C ALA A 102 1.86 11.29 -14.77
N GLU A 103 1.12 12.11 -14.05
CA GLU A 103 0.87 13.51 -14.42
C GLU A 103 1.00 14.44 -13.21
N PRO A 104 1.73 15.57 -13.34
CA PRO A 104 1.75 16.60 -12.32
C PRO A 104 0.42 17.37 -12.30
N LEU A 105 -0.16 17.51 -11.11
CA LEU A 105 -1.41 18.21 -10.85
C LEU A 105 -1.21 19.32 -9.82
N ALA A 106 -1.57 20.56 -10.17
CA ALA A 106 -1.56 21.69 -9.24
C ALA A 106 -2.56 21.50 -8.08
N LYS A 107 -3.73 20.90 -8.37
CA LYS A 107 -4.73 20.54 -7.37
C LYS A 107 -5.25 19.13 -7.65
N ILE A 108 -5.28 18.30 -6.62
CA ILE A 108 -5.90 16.97 -6.67
C ILE A 108 -7.41 17.16 -6.51
N THR A 109 -8.13 17.12 -7.63
CA THR A 109 -9.61 17.10 -7.65
C THR A 109 -10.11 15.84 -8.34
N ALA A 110 -11.30 15.38 -7.98
CA ALA A 110 -11.90 14.20 -8.61
C ALA A 110 -12.07 14.39 -10.13
N ALA A 111 -12.36 15.61 -10.60
CA ALA A 111 -12.46 15.93 -12.02
C ALA A 111 -11.12 15.77 -12.75
N LYS A 112 -10.03 16.34 -12.18
CA LYS A 112 -8.67 16.22 -12.75
C LYS A 112 -8.19 14.77 -12.79
N ILE A 113 -8.45 14.00 -11.73
CA ILE A 113 -8.09 12.57 -11.70
C ILE A 113 -8.87 11.81 -12.77
N LYS A 114 -10.18 12.04 -12.89
CA LYS A 114 -10.99 11.41 -13.95
C LYS A 114 -10.42 11.73 -15.31
N GLU A 115 -10.19 13.00 -15.61
CA GLU A 115 -9.60 13.46 -16.88
C GLU A 115 -8.27 12.76 -17.19
N PHE A 116 -7.36 12.69 -16.23
CA PHE A 116 -6.09 11.96 -16.36
C PHE A 116 -6.30 10.47 -16.63
N VAL A 117 -7.08 9.78 -15.79
CA VAL A 117 -7.33 8.34 -15.90
C VAL A 117 -7.95 8.00 -17.25
N PHE A 118 -8.90 8.80 -17.71
CA PHE A 118 -9.50 8.62 -19.03
C PHE A 118 -8.47 8.79 -20.15
N ARG A 119 -7.62 9.82 -20.08
CA ARG A 119 -6.58 10.05 -21.10
C ARG A 119 -5.49 8.98 -21.11
N ALA A 120 -5.10 8.51 -19.93
CA ALA A 120 -4.03 7.53 -19.73
C ALA A 120 -4.48 6.10 -20.10
N ILE A 121 -5.71 5.71 -19.72
CA ILE A 121 -6.17 4.32 -19.80
C ILE A 121 -7.14 4.09 -20.96
N VAL A 122 -8.10 5.00 -21.17
CA VAL A 122 -9.26 4.73 -22.05
C VAL A 122 -9.09 5.31 -23.45
N TYR A 123 -8.57 6.54 -23.58
CA TYR A 123 -8.65 7.26 -24.86
C TYR A 123 -7.53 8.30 -25.04
N ARG A 124 -6.72 8.18 -26.11
CA ARG A 124 -5.66 9.15 -26.48
C ARG A 124 -6.14 10.35 -27.36
N LYS A 125 -7.44 10.51 -27.67
CA LYS A 125 -8.01 11.69 -28.39
C LYS A 125 -9.45 12.09 -27.97
N GLU A 126 -9.60 13.26 -27.35
CA GLU A 126 -10.87 13.99 -27.06
C GLU A 126 -12.01 13.27 -26.31
N LEU A 127 -12.49 13.95 -25.26
CA LEU A 127 -13.24 13.36 -24.16
C LEU A 127 -14.62 14.01 -24.01
N ARG A 128 -15.69 13.20 -23.91
CA ARG A 128 -16.88 13.47 -23.07
C ARG A 128 -17.92 12.34 -23.17
N LYS A 129 -17.72 11.24 -22.42
CA LYS A 129 -18.73 10.55 -21.59
C LYS A 129 -18.21 9.20 -21.07
N LEU A 130 -18.48 8.97 -19.78
CA LEU A 130 -18.76 7.69 -19.12
C LEU A 130 -17.65 6.71 -18.70
N CYS A 131 -17.58 6.49 -17.37
CA CYS A 131 -16.98 5.30 -16.76
C CYS A 131 -18.02 4.16 -16.64
N ASP A 132 -19.31 4.52 -16.54
CA ASP A 132 -20.38 3.55 -16.28
C ASP A 132 -20.83 2.85 -17.57
N ASP A 133 -20.76 3.52 -18.74
CA ASP A 133 -21.03 2.89 -20.06
C ASP A 133 -19.93 1.91 -20.48
N LEU A 134 -18.72 2.07 -19.94
CA LEU A 134 -17.55 1.27 -20.31
C LEU A 134 -17.38 0.01 -19.45
N GLY A 135 -18.29 -0.24 -18.50
CA GLY A 135 -18.23 -1.41 -17.62
C GLY A 135 -17.05 -1.43 -16.65
N ILE A 136 -16.41 -0.28 -16.38
CA ILE A 136 -15.24 -0.19 -15.49
C ILE A 136 -15.68 -0.36 -14.03
N GLN A 137 -15.25 -1.46 -13.40
CA GLN A 137 -15.52 -1.73 -11.99
C GLN A 137 -14.51 -1.01 -11.08
N LYS A 138 -15.01 -0.29 -10.08
CA LYS A 138 -14.18 0.46 -9.11
C LYS A 138 -14.04 -0.34 -7.82
N GLY A 139 -12.82 -0.80 -7.52
CA GLY A 139 -12.47 -1.38 -6.23
C GLY A 139 -11.84 -0.33 -5.32
N PHE A 140 -12.37 -0.14 -4.10
CA PHE A 140 -11.73 0.70 -3.08
C PHE A 140 -10.92 -0.17 -2.11
N THR A 141 -9.67 0.21 -1.84
CA THR A 141 -8.87 -0.44 -0.80
C THR A 141 -9.37 -0.03 0.58
N ALA A 142 -9.27 -0.93 1.57
CA ALA A 142 -9.58 -0.59 2.94
C ALA A 142 -8.68 0.55 3.45
N VAL A 143 -9.22 1.35 4.37
CA VAL A 143 -8.52 2.53 4.90
C VAL A 143 -7.18 2.14 5.49
N TYR A 144 -6.10 2.79 5.02
CA TYR A 144 -4.72 2.49 5.42
C TYR A 144 -4.35 1.01 5.26
N HIS A 145 -4.83 0.34 4.22
CA HIS A 145 -4.31 -0.96 3.76
C HIS A 145 -3.48 -0.80 2.46
N PRO A 146 -2.31 -0.12 2.55
CA PRO A 146 -1.43 0.13 1.39
C PRO A 146 -0.99 -1.15 0.69
N GLN A 147 -0.97 -2.27 1.42
CA GLN A 147 -0.59 -3.59 0.90
C GLN A 147 -1.46 -4.01 -0.32
N SER A 148 -2.73 -3.58 -0.40
CA SER A 148 -3.60 -3.87 -1.54
C SER A 148 -3.25 -3.06 -2.80
N ASN A 149 -2.58 -1.90 -2.67
CA ASN A 149 -2.07 -1.07 -3.77
C ASN A 149 -0.52 -1.16 -3.87
N GLY A 150 0.07 -2.19 -3.25
CA GLY A 150 1.52 -2.25 -3.03
C GLY A 150 2.36 -2.28 -4.31
N GLN A 151 1.76 -2.70 -5.43
CA GLN A 151 2.42 -2.64 -6.74
C GLN A 151 2.61 -1.20 -7.20
N THR A 152 1.57 -0.38 -7.15
CA THR A 152 1.66 1.05 -7.49
C THR A 152 2.60 1.78 -6.53
N GLU A 153 2.57 1.46 -5.23
CA GLU A 153 3.52 2.02 -4.27
C GLU A 153 4.98 1.66 -4.56
N ALA A 154 5.24 0.43 -5.03
CA ALA A 154 6.58 -0.02 -5.41
C ALA A 154 7.09 0.75 -6.64
N VAL A 155 6.26 0.92 -7.66
CA VAL A 155 6.57 1.76 -8.83
C VAL A 155 6.84 3.19 -8.41
N ASN A 156 6.02 3.73 -7.51
CA ASN A 156 6.18 5.09 -6.99
C ASN A 156 7.47 5.29 -6.24
N LYS A 157 7.94 4.30 -5.47
CA LYS A 157 9.27 4.36 -4.85
C LYS A 157 10.38 4.45 -5.88
N ILE A 158 10.27 3.73 -6.99
CA ILE A 158 11.24 3.77 -8.08
C ILE A 158 11.23 5.15 -8.74
N ILE A 159 10.05 5.66 -9.14
CA ILE A 159 9.90 6.99 -9.75
C ILE A 159 10.47 8.08 -8.83
N LYS A 160 10.14 8.06 -7.53
CA LYS A 160 10.68 9.02 -6.55
C LYS A 160 12.19 8.94 -6.42
N HIS A 161 12.73 7.72 -6.40
CA HIS A 161 14.18 7.52 -6.32
C HIS A 161 14.87 8.10 -7.55
N THR A 162 14.40 7.76 -8.75
CA THR A 162 14.97 8.25 -10.01
C THR A 162 14.87 9.77 -10.15
N LEU A 163 13.73 10.37 -9.77
CA LEU A 163 13.59 11.83 -9.70
C LEU A 163 14.61 12.43 -8.74
N LYS A 164 14.73 11.88 -7.52
CA LYS A 164 15.67 12.37 -6.51
C LYS A 164 17.12 12.30 -6.99
N THR A 165 17.49 11.24 -7.70
CA THR A 165 18.87 11.06 -8.20
C THR A 165 19.15 11.95 -9.41
N LYS A 166 18.17 12.19 -10.30
CA LYS A 166 18.36 13.06 -11.47
C LYS A 166 18.41 14.54 -11.14
N LEU A 167 17.63 14.97 -10.16
CA LEU A 167 17.42 16.40 -9.91
C LEU A 167 18.48 17.05 -9.04
N GLU A 168 19.39 16.29 -8.42
CA GLU A 168 20.48 16.78 -7.55
C GLU A 168 20.07 18.03 -6.71
N GLU A 169 20.56 19.22 -7.06
CA GLU A 169 20.24 20.50 -6.41
C GLU A 169 18.97 21.18 -6.98
N SER A 170 18.61 20.91 -8.24
CA SER A 170 17.46 21.46 -8.98
C SER A 170 16.12 20.78 -8.67
N LYS A 171 15.85 20.47 -7.40
CA LYS A 171 14.66 19.71 -6.95
C LYS A 171 13.32 20.36 -7.30
N GLY A 172 13.29 21.67 -7.58
CA GLY A 172 12.08 22.42 -7.94
C GLY A 172 11.54 22.13 -9.35
N CYS A 173 12.36 21.59 -10.26
CA CYS A 173 11.98 21.33 -11.66
C CYS A 173 11.56 19.88 -11.92
N TRP A 174 11.19 19.14 -10.86
CA TRP A 174 10.90 17.71 -10.96
C TRP A 174 9.82 17.33 -11.99
N HIS A 175 8.88 18.23 -12.24
CA HIS A 175 7.77 18.02 -13.17
C HIS A 175 8.23 18.00 -14.63
N GLU A 176 9.32 18.69 -14.96
CA GLU A 176 9.94 18.69 -16.29
C GLU A 176 10.68 17.37 -16.56
N GLU A 177 11.27 16.77 -15.52
CA GLU A 177 11.98 15.48 -15.60
C GLU A 177 11.04 14.26 -15.57
N LEU A 178 9.79 14.43 -15.14
CA LEU A 178 8.86 13.32 -14.94
C LEU A 178 8.67 12.46 -16.22
N PRO A 179 8.47 13.02 -17.43
CA PRO A 179 8.36 12.21 -18.65
C PRO A 179 9.61 11.37 -18.92
N MET A 180 10.80 11.93 -18.69
CA MET A 180 12.07 11.22 -18.89
C MET A 180 12.27 10.10 -17.85
N VAL A 181 11.81 10.31 -16.61
CA VAL A 181 11.81 9.28 -15.58
C VAL A 181 10.84 8.15 -15.91
N LEU A 182 9.63 8.48 -16.37
CA LEU A 182 8.64 7.49 -16.80
C LEU A 182 9.14 6.69 -18.00
N TRP A 183 9.73 7.36 -19.00
CA TRP A 183 10.35 6.70 -20.14
C TRP A 183 11.42 5.71 -19.69
N SER A 184 12.39 6.18 -18.88
CA SER A 184 13.45 5.33 -18.34
C SER A 184 12.90 4.14 -17.55
N TYR A 185 11.85 4.35 -16.75
CA TYR A 185 11.20 3.26 -16.01
C TYR A 185 10.59 2.22 -16.95
N ASN A 186 9.79 2.67 -17.92
CA ASN A 186 9.06 1.82 -18.83
C ASN A 186 9.97 1.02 -19.79
N THR A 187 11.16 1.53 -20.13
CA THR A 187 12.12 0.85 -21.02
C THR A 187 13.20 0.07 -20.28
N THR A 188 13.12 -0.03 -18.94
CA THR A 188 14.14 -0.74 -18.15
C THR A 188 13.57 -2.04 -17.59
N PRO A 189 14.17 -3.21 -17.88
CA PRO A 189 13.73 -4.50 -17.38
C PRO A 189 13.57 -4.56 -15.86
N ARG A 190 12.55 -5.28 -15.38
CA ARG A 190 12.34 -5.51 -13.94
C ARG A 190 12.84 -6.89 -13.56
N THR A 191 13.48 -7.00 -12.41
CA THR A 191 13.96 -8.29 -11.88
C THR A 191 12.83 -9.30 -11.62
N THR A 192 11.62 -8.82 -11.34
CA THR A 192 10.45 -9.67 -11.08
C THR A 192 9.85 -10.27 -12.34
N THR A 193 9.91 -9.57 -13.48
CA THR A 193 9.34 -10.00 -14.76
C THR A 193 10.38 -10.54 -15.73
N GLY A 194 11.64 -10.10 -15.61
CA GLY A 194 12.71 -10.29 -16.59
C GLY A 194 12.63 -9.35 -17.79
N GLU A 195 11.48 -8.69 -17.98
CA GLU A 195 11.15 -7.87 -19.16
C GLU A 195 10.90 -6.41 -18.77
N SER A 196 11.04 -5.50 -19.72
CA SER A 196 10.64 -4.10 -19.56
C SER A 196 9.11 -3.95 -19.64
N PRO A 197 8.52 -2.97 -18.94
CA PRO A 197 7.10 -2.65 -19.13
C PRO A 197 6.73 -2.34 -20.58
N PHE A 198 7.65 -1.74 -21.34
CA PHE A 198 7.48 -1.42 -22.75
C PHE A 198 7.35 -2.70 -23.59
N THR A 199 8.26 -3.66 -23.45
CA THR A 199 8.21 -4.95 -24.16
C THR A 199 6.93 -5.71 -23.84
N LEU A 200 6.50 -5.77 -22.57
CA LEU A 200 5.24 -6.42 -22.19
C LEU A 200 4.00 -5.74 -22.78
N THR A 201 4.10 -4.44 -23.06
CA THR A 201 3.01 -3.63 -23.61
C THR A 201 2.95 -3.73 -25.14
N TYR A 202 4.06 -3.51 -25.82
CA TYR A 202 4.12 -3.34 -27.28
C TYR A 202 4.74 -4.53 -28.03
N GLY A 203 5.26 -5.54 -27.33
CA GLY A 203 5.82 -6.76 -27.94
C GLY A 203 7.28 -6.67 -28.36
N CYS A 204 7.89 -5.49 -28.34
CA CYS A 204 9.31 -5.31 -28.63
C CYS A 204 9.91 -4.19 -27.78
N GLU A 205 11.23 -4.16 -27.62
CA GLU A 205 11.91 -3.15 -26.81
C GLU A 205 11.95 -1.78 -27.51
N ALA A 206 11.80 -0.70 -26.73
CA ALA A 206 11.84 0.66 -27.25
C ALA A 206 13.23 1.02 -27.80
N MET A 207 13.28 1.91 -28.80
CA MET A 207 14.54 2.56 -29.20
C MET A 207 14.93 3.62 -28.20
N VAL A 208 16.14 3.47 -27.64
CA VAL A 208 16.71 4.41 -26.67
C VAL A 208 17.81 5.25 -27.31
N PRO A 209 18.06 6.49 -26.83
CA PRO A 209 18.99 7.42 -27.49
C PRO A 209 20.42 6.89 -27.70
N VAL A 210 20.88 5.96 -26.86
CA VAL A 210 22.23 5.36 -27.02
C VAL A 210 22.37 4.63 -28.36
N GLU A 211 21.30 4.06 -28.90
CA GLU A 211 21.30 3.38 -30.21
C GLU A 211 21.37 4.38 -31.37
N ILE A 212 20.96 5.63 -31.13
CA ILE A 212 21.10 6.74 -32.08
C ILE A 212 22.53 7.31 -32.01
N GLY A 213 23.14 7.35 -30.83
CA GLY A 213 24.51 7.85 -30.66
C GLY A 213 25.58 6.86 -31.12
N ALA A 214 25.53 5.63 -30.60
CA ALA A 214 26.57 4.61 -30.78
C ALA A 214 26.30 3.64 -31.95
N GLY A 215 25.12 3.71 -32.56
CA GLY A 215 24.66 2.69 -33.50
C GLY A 215 24.03 1.50 -32.78
N SER A 216 23.29 0.69 -33.53
CA SER A 216 22.73 -0.58 -33.06
C SER A 216 22.42 -1.44 -34.27
N PHE A 217 22.48 -2.76 -34.12
CA PHE A 217 22.20 -3.67 -35.22
C PHE A 217 20.85 -3.37 -35.91
N ARG A 218 19.80 -3.11 -35.13
CA ARG A 218 18.45 -2.81 -35.66
C ARG A 218 18.35 -1.48 -36.41
N ARG A 219 19.23 -0.53 -36.13
CA ARG A 219 19.31 0.75 -36.83
C ARG A 219 20.18 0.64 -38.06
N ASP A 220 21.35 0.03 -37.91
CA ASP A 220 22.36 -0.07 -38.95
C ASP A 220 21.90 -0.98 -40.10
N ASN A 221 21.02 -1.94 -39.81
CA ASN A 221 20.41 -2.86 -40.76
C ASN A 221 18.90 -2.58 -40.92
N TYR A 222 18.48 -1.32 -40.78
CA TYR A 222 17.08 -0.96 -40.95
C TYR A 222 16.65 -1.17 -42.41
N ASP A 223 15.74 -2.10 -42.61
CA ASP A 223 15.07 -2.35 -43.88
C ASP A 223 13.55 -2.34 -43.66
N PRO A 224 12.77 -1.46 -44.33
CA PRO A 224 11.35 -1.30 -44.06
C PRO A 224 10.55 -2.61 -44.18
N GLU A 225 10.76 -3.39 -45.23
CA GLU A 225 10.00 -4.60 -45.51
C GLU A 225 10.32 -5.70 -44.49
N ASN A 226 11.61 -6.00 -44.28
CA ASN A 226 12.00 -6.99 -43.29
C ASN A 226 11.63 -6.59 -41.87
N ASN A 227 11.69 -5.30 -41.52
CA ASN A 227 11.30 -4.83 -40.20
C ASN A 227 9.80 -4.92 -39.95
N GLU A 228 8.96 -4.71 -40.96
CA GLU A 228 7.52 -4.94 -40.84
C GLU A 228 7.21 -6.42 -40.60
N VAL A 229 7.89 -7.32 -41.33
CA VAL A 229 7.78 -8.77 -41.11
C VAL A 229 8.24 -9.16 -39.71
N ASN A 230 9.40 -8.67 -39.28
CA ASN A 230 9.93 -8.90 -37.92
C ASN A 230 8.99 -8.35 -36.85
N HIS A 231 8.39 -7.18 -37.07
CA HIS A 231 7.44 -6.59 -36.13
C HIS A 231 6.20 -7.45 -35.95
N ARG A 232 5.65 -8.00 -37.03
CA ARG A 232 4.57 -8.98 -36.96
C ARG A 232 4.96 -10.25 -36.22
N LEU A 233 6.17 -10.77 -36.45
CA LEU A 233 6.69 -11.92 -35.72
C LEU A 233 6.79 -11.64 -34.20
N TYR A 234 7.24 -10.44 -33.79
CA TYR A 234 7.23 -10.06 -32.39
C TYR A 234 5.82 -10.04 -31.78
N LEU A 235 4.81 -9.63 -32.55
CA LEU A 235 3.41 -9.67 -32.12
C LEU A 235 2.90 -11.10 -31.98
N ASP A 236 3.34 -12.04 -32.82
CA ASP A 236 2.98 -13.45 -32.68
C ASP A 236 3.63 -14.09 -31.43
N LEU A 237 4.83 -13.63 -31.06
CA LEU A 237 5.59 -14.14 -29.91
C LEU A 237 5.25 -13.44 -28.58
N VAL A 238 4.59 -12.28 -28.60
CA VAL A 238 4.36 -11.48 -27.38
C VAL A 238 3.58 -12.25 -26.32
N GLU A 239 2.63 -13.09 -26.71
CA GLU A 239 1.84 -13.89 -25.76
C GLU A 239 2.69 -14.93 -25.04
N GLU A 240 3.70 -15.51 -25.70
CA GLU A 240 4.66 -16.42 -25.08
C GLU A 240 5.52 -15.70 -24.04
N VAL A 241 6.01 -14.50 -24.39
CA VAL A 241 6.77 -13.63 -23.47
C VAL A 241 5.91 -13.29 -22.25
N ARG A 242 4.67 -12.86 -22.47
CA ARG A 242 3.70 -12.51 -21.42
C ARG A 242 3.40 -13.71 -20.52
N ALA A 243 3.15 -14.89 -21.07
CA ALA A 243 2.91 -16.12 -20.32
C ALA A 243 4.12 -16.50 -19.46
N THR A 244 5.32 -16.43 -20.03
CA THR A 244 6.58 -16.70 -19.31
C THR A 244 6.79 -15.71 -18.16
N THR A 245 6.51 -14.42 -18.39
CA THR A 245 6.56 -13.40 -17.36
C THR A 245 5.54 -13.65 -16.24
N GLN A 246 4.32 -14.09 -16.56
CA GLN A 246 3.32 -14.44 -15.55
C GLN A 246 3.78 -15.60 -14.66
N LEU A 247 4.42 -16.63 -15.23
CA LEU A 247 5.00 -17.72 -14.45
C LEU A 247 6.10 -17.22 -13.50
N LYS A 248 7.01 -16.37 -13.98
CA LYS A 248 8.06 -15.74 -13.15
C LYS A 248 7.46 -14.90 -12.02
N LEU A 249 6.43 -14.10 -12.33
CA LEU A 249 5.74 -13.26 -11.36
C LEU A 249 5.01 -14.10 -10.31
N ALA A 250 4.31 -15.15 -10.71
CA ALA A 250 3.63 -16.08 -9.81
C ALA A 250 4.62 -16.77 -8.86
N ALA A 251 5.76 -17.26 -9.39
CA ALA A 251 6.82 -17.85 -8.57
C ALA A 251 7.42 -16.85 -7.58
N TYR A 252 7.63 -15.60 -8.00
CA TYR A 252 8.07 -14.53 -7.12
C TYR A 252 7.05 -14.23 -6.01
N GLN A 253 5.77 -14.07 -6.37
CA GLN A 253 4.69 -13.81 -5.42
C GLN A 253 4.53 -14.96 -4.41
N GLN A 254 4.66 -16.21 -4.84
CA GLN A 254 4.60 -17.38 -3.95
C GLN A 254 5.74 -17.37 -2.93
N ARG A 255 6.98 -17.04 -3.34
CA ARG A 255 8.12 -16.92 -2.42
C ARG A 255 7.90 -15.81 -1.38
N THR A 256 7.48 -14.63 -1.84
CA THR A 256 7.17 -13.50 -0.96
C THR A 256 6.04 -13.84 0.01
N ARG A 257 4.99 -14.49 -0.49
CA ARG A 257 3.87 -14.97 0.33
C ARG A 257 4.32 -15.96 1.39
N LYS A 258 5.12 -16.98 1.04
CA LYS A 258 5.61 -17.96 2.03
C LYS A 258 6.42 -17.30 3.15
N TYR A 259 7.29 -16.34 2.81
CA TYR A 259 8.06 -15.58 3.79
C TYR A 259 7.17 -14.70 4.70
N PHE A 260 6.18 -14.03 4.11
CA PHE A 260 5.26 -13.16 4.84
C PHE A 260 4.31 -13.97 5.73
N ASP A 261 3.68 -15.00 5.17
CA ASP A 261 2.71 -15.86 5.83
C ASP A 261 3.34 -16.60 7.02
N GLY A 262 4.63 -16.95 6.95
CA GLY A 262 5.38 -17.50 8.08
C GLY A 262 5.51 -16.56 9.29
N LYS A 263 5.30 -15.25 9.10
CA LYS A 263 5.29 -14.25 10.19
C LYS A 263 3.88 -13.97 10.72
N VAL A 264 2.83 -14.45 10.05
CA VAL A 264 1.44 -14.15 10.40
C VAL A 264 1.12 -14.77 11.76
N ARG A 265 0.58 -13.96 12.66
CA ARG A 265 -0.04 -14.44 13.89
C ARG A 265 -1.50 -14.05 13.87
N ALA A 266 -2.33 -15.02 13.46
CA ALA A 266 -3.76 -14.85 13.36
C ALA A 266 -4.36 -14.42 14.71
N ARG A 267 -5.10 -13.32 14.67
CA ARG A 267 -5.84 -12.77 15.81
C ARG A 267 -7.26 -12.49 15.35
N PRO A 268 -8.06 -13.53 15.07
CA PRO A 268 -9.41 -13.36 14.55
C PRO A 268 -10.26 -12.61 15.57
N LEU A 269 -10.95 -11.58 15.11
CA LEU A 269 -11.93 -10.85 15.90
C LEU A 269 -13.32 -11.31 15.48
N LYS A 270 -14.26 -11.37 16.41
CA LYS A 270 -15.62 -11.85 16.15
C LYS A 270 -16.63 -10.73 16.26
N VAL A 271 -17.78 -10.90 15.61
CA VAL A 271 -18.94 -10.01 15.83
C VAL A 271 -19.26 -9.98 17.33
N GLY A 272 -19.47 -8.78 17.86
CA GLY A 272 -19.68 -8.55 19.29
C GLY A 272 -18.41 -8.31 20.12
N ASP A 273 -17.21 -8.57 19.58
CA ASP A 273 -15.98 -8.23 20.30
C ASP A 273 -15.82 -6.70 20.43
N LEU A 274 -15.44 -6.25 21.63
CA LEU A 274 -14.97 -4.89 21.85
C LEU A 274 -13.54 -4.74 21.35
N VAL A 275 -13.28 -3.66 20.62
CA VAL A 275 -11.97 -3.36 20.04
C VAL A 275 -11.60 -1.90 20.23
N LEU A 276 -10.30 -1.65 20.32
CA LEU A 276 -9.72 -0.34 20.15
C LEU A 276 -9.21 -0.18 18.72
N ARG A 277 -9.37 1.03 18.19
CA ARG A 277 -8.92 1.46 16.88
C ARG A 277 -7.62 2.22 16.99
N ARG A 278 -6.66 1.95 16.11
CA ARG A 278 -5.38 2.66 16.07
C ARG A 278 -5.58 4.14 15.74
N MET A 279 -4.98 5.02 16.55
CA MET A 279 -4.95 6.47 16.28
C MET A 279 -3.96 6.77 15.16
N MET A 280 -4.48 7.28 14.04
CA MET A 280 -3.69 7.70 12.89
C MET A 280 -3.15 9.12 13.09
N PRO A 281 -2.07 9.53 12.40
CA PRO A 281 -1.47 10.86 12.59
C PRO A 281 -2.45 12.03 12.43
N ASN A 282 -3.42 11.92 11.52
CA ASN A 282 -4.48 12.91 11.29
C ASN A 282 -5.61 12.86 12.34
N MET A 283 -5.66 11.81 13.18
CA MET A 283 -6.64 11.64 14.25
C MET A 283 -6.08 12.04 15.61
N LYS A 284 -4.74 12.18 15.73
CA LYS A 284 -4.11 12.59 16.99
C LYS A 284 -4.52 14.02 17.35
N VAL A 285 -4.86 14.20 18.63
CA VAL A 285 -5.18 15.52 19.20
C VAL A 285 -3.96 16.43 19.07
N GLN A 286 -4.14 17.58 18.43
CA GLN A 286 -3.07 18.58 18.29
C GLN A 286 -2.57 19.01 19.67
N GLY A 287 -1.26 19.16 19.83
CA GLY A 287 -0.61 19.54 21.10
C GLY A 287 -0.22 18.38 22.02
N HIS A 288 -0.78 17.17 21.85
CA HIS A 288 -0.41 16.03 22.71
C HIS A 288 0.93 15.36 22.34
N GLY A 289 1.41 15.55 21.11
CA GLY A 289 2.71 15.02 20.66
C GLY A 289 2.90 13.53 20.98
N VAL A 290 4.01 13.21 21.65
CA VAL A 290 4.38 11.83 22.05
C VAL A 290 3.49 11.27 23.17
N PHE A 291 2.79 12.12 23.92
CA PHE A 291 1.93 11.74 25.05
C PHE A 291 0.48 11.45 24.63
N GLY A 292 0.16 11.48 23.34
CA GLY A 292 -1.16 11.11 22.84
C GLY A 292 -1.41 9.60 22.95
N ALA A 293 -2.65 9.21 23.25
CA ALA A 293 -3.05 7.81 23.22
C ALA A 293 -2.81 7.19 21.84
N ASN A 294 -2.32 5.95 21.82
CA ASN A 294 -2.06 5.20 20.59
C ASN A 294 -3.33 4.55 20.03
N TRP A 295 -4.35 4.36 20.87
CA TRP A 295 -5.60 3.70 20.53
C TRP A 295 -6.83 4.45 21.05
N GLU A 296 -7.91 4.36 20.28
CA GLU A 296 -9.20 5.04 20.48
C GLU A 296 -10.33 4.02 20.60
N GLY A 297 -11.43 4.38 21.26
CA GLY A 297 -12.60 3.50 21.47
C GLY A 297 -12.98 3.39 22.96
N PRO A 298 -13.62 2.29 23.38
CA PRO A 298 -13.85 1.06 22.62
C PRO A 298 -14.98 1.17 21.58
N TYR A 299 -14.90 0.30 20.57
CA TYR A 299 -15.87 0.10 19.49
C TYR A 299 -16.32 -1.36 19.47
N LEU A 300 -17.49 -1.65 18.90
CA LEU A 300 -18.02 -3.01 18.77
C LEU A 300 -17.94 -3.48 17.31
N ILE A 301 -17.56 -4.74 17.09
CA ILE A 301 -17.57 -5.32 15.75
C ILE A 301 -18.99 -5.70 15.38
N LYS A 302 -19.54 -5.00 14.39
CA LYS A 302 -20.89 -5.26 13.86
C LYS A 302 -20.88 -6.39 12.82
N ALA A 303 -19.89 -6.41 11.93
CA ALA A 303 -19.81 -7.38 10.86
C ALA A 303 -18.36 -7.66 10.45
N VAL A 304 -18.12 -8.91 10.04
CA VAL A 304 -16.88 -9.32 9.35
C VAL A 304 -17.21 -9.34 7.86
N LEU A 305 -16.56 -8.47 7.08
CA LEU A 305 -16.84 -8.37 5.63
C LEU A 305 -16.08 -9.43 4.84
N TRP A 306 -14.78 -9.51 5.08
CA TRP A 306 -13.86 -10.50 4.50
C TRP A 306 -12.71 -10.74 5.49
N GLU A 307 -11.85 -11.71 5.21
CA GLU A 307 -10.74 -12.09 6.11
C GLU A 307 -9.96 -10.87 6.61
N GLY A 308 -10.14 -10.57 7.90
CA GLY A 308 -9.47 -9.48 8.60
C GLY A 308 -9.96 -8.07 8.28
N THR A 309 -11.13 -7.86 7.68
CA THR A 309 -11.76 -6.52 7.57
C THR A 309 -13.13 -6.48 8.22
N TYR A 310 -13.36 -5.44 9.02
CA TYR A 310 -14.46 -5.35 9.97
C TYR A 310 -15.20 -4.01 9.85
N HIS A 311 -16.51 -4.03 10.02
CA HIS A 311 -17.30 -2.83 10.30
C HIS A 311 -17.47 -2.65 11.80
N LEU A 312 -17.30 -1.40 12.24
CA LEU A 312 -17.37 -1.02 13.64
C LEU A 312 -18.63 -0.19 13.90
N THR A 313 -19.16 -0.30 15.11
CA THR A 313 -20.10 0.66 15.69
C THR A 313 -19.48 1.27 16.95
N ASP A 314 -19.89 2.49 17.30
CA ASP A 314 -19.67 2.98 18.66
C ASP A 314 -20.56 2.21 19.67
N LEU A 315 -20.42 2.56 20.94
CA LEU A 315 -21.17 1.94 22.04
C LEU A 315 -22.66 2.29 21.99
N ASP A 316 -23.03 3.39 21.33
CA ASP A 316 -24.42 3.84 21.15
C ASP A 316 -25.08 3.21 19.90
N GLY A 317 -24.34 2.37 19.17
CA GLY A 317 -24.82 1.64 17.99
C GLY A 317 -24.70 2.40 16.67
N LYS A 318 -24.12 3.60 16.65
CA LYS A 318 -23.88 4.36 15.42
C LYS A 318 -22.76 3.71 14.62
N LEU A 319 -23.01 3.54 13.32
CA LEU A 319 -22.07 2.91 12.41
C LEU A 319 -20.87 3.83 12.13
N ILE A 320 -19.66 3.27 12.24
CA ILE A 320 -18.46 3.90 11.73
C ILE A 320 -18.44 3.73 10.20
N PRO A 321 -18.44 4.82 9.40
CA PRO A 321 -18.74 4.75 7.97
C PRO A 321 -17.80 3.86 7.15
N ARG A 322 -16.52 3.79 7.53
CA ARG A 322 -15.48 3.05 6.79
C ARG A 322 -15.17 1.73 7.47
N ALA A 323 -14.94 0.69 6.67
CA ALA A 323 -14.43 -0.59 7.16
C ALA A 323 -12.94 -0.50 7.54
N TRP A 324 -12.54 -1.26 8.55
CA TRP A 324 -11.19 -1.25 9.13
C TRP A 324 -10.54 -2.62 9.03
N ASN A 325 -9.26 -2.62 8.64
CA ASN A 325 -8.45 -3.83 8.66
C ASN A 325 -8.05 -4.19 10.10
N GLY A 326 -8.02 -5.49 10.42
CA GLY A 326 -7.64 -6.04 11.71
C GLY A 326 -6.23 -5.69 12.18
N GLU A 327 -5.31 -5.33 11.26
CA GLU A 327 -3.99 -4.79 11.62
C GLU A 327 -4.07 -3.49 12.43
N HIS A 328 -5.15 -2.72 12.23
CA HIS A 328 -5.40 -1.44 12.92
C HIS A 328 -6.38 -1.58 14.08
N LEU A 329 -6.75 -2.81 14.44
CA LEU A 329 -7.67 -3.11 15.54
C LEU A 329 -6.98 -3.97 16.59
N LYS A 330 -7.38 -3.76 17.84
CA LYS A 330 -6.91 -4.54 18.98
C LYS A 330 -8.10 -4.88 19.86
N LYS A 331 -8.24 -6.14 20.25
CA LYS A 331 -9.26 -6.56 21.22
C LYS A 331 -9.11 -5.78 22.53
N TYR A 332 -10.22 -5.22 22.99
CA TYR A 332 -10.35 -4.54 24.28
C TYR A 332 -10.80 -5.55 25.34
N TYR A 333 -10.18 -5.50 26.50
CA TYR A 333 -10.48 -6.38 27.64
C TYR A 333 -11.04 -5.55 28.79
N GLN A 334 -12.08 -6.07 29.44
CA GLN A 334 -12.74 -5.47 30.61
C GLN A 334 -12.53 -6.35 31.84
#